data_AF-A0A432KJJ3-F1
#
_entry.id   AF-A0A432KJJ3-F1
#
_cell.length_a   1.000
_cell.length_b   1.000
_cell.length_c   1.000
_cell.angle_alpha   90.00
_cell.angle_beta   90.00
_cell.angle_gamma   90.00
#
_symmetry.space_group_name_H-M   'P 1'
#
loop_
_entity.id
_entity.type
_entity.pdbx_description
1 polymer ?
#
loop_
_entity_poly.entity_id
_entity_poly.type
_entity_poly.pdbx_seq_one_letter_code
_entity_poly.pdbx_strand_id
1 'polypeptide(L)'
;KVKLKEVIDKKANKDEKWFFSQRAVDGMMRVQKKMNKGRDQNLEEPCNTISSHLAKVSLNSTDPVLKIDGRYRRFTPREAANIQSFPDNFKLDSVSDARQYRAIGNAVPPVLMWHIAKSLSRLVEKDIMRANSESQTHLQFAQVNASPKTAKEYVCSNADKNELNEKKLAYNIV
;
A
#
# COMPACT_ATOMS: atom_id res chain seq x y z
N LYS A 1 11.48 9.34 12.52
CA LYS A 1 11.52 8.12 11.67
C LYS A 1 11.03 6.96 12.51
N VAL A 2 10.24 6.05 11.96
CA VAL A 2 9.71 4.88 12.69
C VAL A 2 10.87 3.96 13.06
N LYS A 3 10.89 3.48 14.31
CA LYS A 3 11.94 2.60 14.83
C LYS A 3 11.66 1.16 14.45
N LEU A 4 12.69 0.40 14.09
CA LEU A 4 12.53 -1.01 13.69
C LEU A 4 11.88 -1.86 14.80
N LYS A 5 12.18 -1.60 16.08
CA LYS A 5 11.59 -2.34 17.21
C LYS A 5 10.06 -2.37 17.26
N GLU A 6 9.38 -1.40 16.64
CA GLU A 6 7.91 -1.30 16.65
C GLU A 6 7.25 -2.34 15.76
N VAL A 7 7.98 -2.85 14.75
CA VAL A 7 7.45 -3.80 13.77
C VAL A 7 7.96 -5.23 13.97
N ILE A 8 8.90 -5.46 14.90
CA ILE A 8 9.48 -6.79 15.16
C ILE A 8 8.55 -7.64 16.02
N ASP A 9 8.29 -8.86 15.56
CA ASP A 9 7.59 -9.85 16.36
C ASP A 9 8.57 -10.63 17.24
N LYS A 10 8.53 -10.36 18.54
CA LYS A 10 9.35 -11.06 19.54
C LYS A 10 9.01 -12.55 19.64
N LYS A 11 7.80 -12.98 19.26
CA LYS A 11 7.43 -14.40 19.28
C LYS A 11 8.19 -15.17 18.20
N ALA A 12 8.43 -14.56 17.05
CA ALA A 12 9.20 -15.15 15.96
C ALA A 12 10.67 -15.44 16.33
N ASN A 13 11.22 -14.78 17.35
CA ASN A 13 12.57 -15.08 17.85
C ASN A 13 12.69 -16.49 18.46
N LYS A 14 11.58 -17.14 18.82
CA LYS A 14 11.56 -18.51 19.35
C LYS A 14 11.42 -19.58 18.26
N ASP A 15 11.15 -19.16 17.03
CA ASP A 15 10.90 -20.08 15.91
C ASP A 15 12.16 -20.22 15.06
N GLU A 16 12.74 -21.43 15.11
CA GLU A 16 13.95 -21.82 14.37
C GLU A 16 13.82 -21.65 12.85
N LYS A 17 12.60 -21.66 12.31
CA LYS A 17 12.33 -21.46 10.88
C LYS A 17 12.94 -20.17 10.33
N TRP A 18 12.99 -19.12 11.14
CA TRP A 18 13.45 -17.79 10.70
C TRP A 18 14.95 -17.60 10.82
N PHE A 19 15.65 -18.55 11.46
CA PHE A 19 17.10 -18.49 11.60
C PHE A 19 17.80 -19.12 10.41
N PHE A 20 18.92 -18.52 10.00
CA PHE A 20 19.74 -19.09 8.95
C PHE A 20 20.51 -20.31 9.46
N SER A 21 20.66 -21.31 8.59
CA SER A 21 21.45 -22.51 8.90
C SER A 21 22.94 -22.18 9.04
N GLN A 22 23.65 -22.99 9.83
CA GLN A 22 25.10 -22.80 10.04
C GLN A 22 25.86 -22.78 8.71
N ARG A 23 25.50 -23.67 7.77
CA ARG A 23 26.07 -23.69 6.41
C ARG A 23 25.90 -22.36 5.67
N ALA A 24 24.75 -21.70 5.80
CA ALA A 24 24.51 -20.40 5.18
C ALA A 24 25.35 -19.29 5.85
N VAL A 25 25.48 -19.34 7.18
CA VAL A 25 26.30 -18.42 7.96
C VAL A 25 27.79 -18.60 7.61
N ASP A 26 28.31 -19.82 7.58
CA ASP A 26 29.71 -20.11 7.21
C ASP A 26 30.01 -19.66 5.77
N GLY A 27 29.05 -19.88 4.85
CA GLY A 27 29.12 -19.38 3.48
C GLY A 27 29.22 -17.86 3.43
N MET A 28 28.48 -17.15 4.27
CA MET A 28 28.55 -15.70 4.39
C MET A 28 29.88 -15.24 5.00
N MET A 29 30.33 -15.85 6.11
CA MET A 29 31.56 -15.48 6.83
C MET A 29 32.79 -15.53 5.92
N ARG A 30 32.88 -16.53 5.02
CA ARG A 30 33.97 -16.63 4.03
C ARG A 30 34.09 -15.43 3.11
N VAL A 31 32.99 -14.72 2.83
CA VAL A 31 32.94 -13.61 1.87
C VAL A 31 32.69 -12.26 2.55
N GLN A 32 32.39 -12.26 3.86
CA GLN A 32 31.95 -11.08 4.60
C GLN A 32 32.94 -9.92 4.50
N LYS A 33 34.24 -10.18 4.72
CA LYS A 33 35.30 -9.16 4.65
C LYS A 33 35.39 -8.50 3.27
N LYS A 34 35.09 -9.24 2.20
CA LYS A 34 35.13 -8.73 0.82
C LYS A 34 33.85 -7.99 0.42
N MET A 35 32.69 -8.40 0.92
CA MET A 35 31.39 -7.97 0.37
C MET A 35 30.42 -7.34 1.40
N ASN A 36 30.89 -6.92 2.58
CA ASN A 36 30.07 -6.32 3.65
C ASN A 36 28.70 -7.02 3.83
N LYS A 37 28.75 -8.35 4.04
CA LYS A 37 27.56 -9.21 4.19
C LYS A 37 27.12 -9.34 5.65
N GLY A 38 25.84 -9.70 5.84
CA GLY A 38 25.28 -9.91 7.17
C GLY A 38 25.01 -8.60 7.89
N ARG A 39 24.30 -7.69 7.20
CA ARG A 39 23.97 -6.35 7.68
C ARG A 39 22.94 -6.41 8.80
N ASP A 40 23.43 -6.68 10.00
CA ASP A 40 22.67 -6.60 11.24
C ASP A 40 22.01 -5.21 11.37
N GLN A 41 20.75 -5.20 11.79
CA GLN A 41 19.96 -3.98 11.90
C GLN A 41 19.88 -3.53 13.35
N ASN A 42 20.11 -2.25 13.59
CA ASN A 42 19.88 -1.63 14.88
C ASN A 42 18.36 -1.42 15.11
N LEU A 43 17.84 -1.95 16.22
CA LEU A 43 16.42 -1.89 16.56
C LEU A 43 15.91 -0.46 16.87
N GLU A 44 16.80 0.44 17.30
CA GLU A 44 16.46 1.85 17.56
C GLU A 44 16.48 2.72 16.30
N GLU A 45 17.01 2.19 15.20
CA GLU A 45 17.09 2.87 13.91
C GLU A 45 16.00 2.37 12.95
N PRO A 46 15.75 3.12 11.85
CA PRO A 46 14.90 2.63 10.77
C PRO A 46 15.53 1.43 10.06
N CYS A 47 14.71 0.55 9.53
CA CYS A 47 15.18 -0.56 8.71
C CYS A 47 15.82 -0.08 7.41
N ASN A 48 16.86 -0.78 6.96
CA ASN A 48 17.31 -0.72 5.58
C ASN A 48 16.26 -1.28 4.61
N THR A 49 16.47 -1.07 3.31
CA THR A 49 15.52 -1.48 2.27
C THR A 49 15.23 -2.98 2.30
N ILE A 50 13.94 -3.32 2.40
CA ILE A 50 13.45 -4.69 2.18
C ILE A 50 13.47 -4.97 0.68
N SER A 51 14.32 -5.91 0.25
CA SER A 51 14.43 -6.31 -1.15
C SER A 51 13.77 -7.68 -1.40
N SER A 52 13.44 -7.97 -2.66
CA SER A 52 12.92 -9.28 -3.06
C SER A 52 13.91 -10.44 -2.88
N HIS A 53 15.20 -10.14 -2.68
CA HIS A 53 16.22 -11.13 -2.40
C HIS A 53 16.11 -11.77 -1.01
N LEU A 54 15.31 -11.19 -0.11
CA LEU A 54 14.96 -11.78 1.18
C LEU A 54 14.32 -13.19 1.03
N ALA A 55 13.81 -13.53 -0.17
CA ALA A 55 13.33 -14.86 -0.51
C ALA A 55 14.44 -15.94 -0.60
N LYS A 56 15.70 -15.56 -0.84
CA LYS A 56 16.81 -16.52 -1.03
C LYS A 56 17.19 -17.19 0.29
N VAL A 57 17.64 -18.44 0.23
CA VAL A 57 18.05 -19.20 1.42
C VAL A 57 19.37 -18.68 2.02
N SER A 58 20.26 -18.10 1.20
CA SER A 58 21.54 -17.55 1.64
C SER A 58 21.45 -16.13 2.18
N LEU A 59 22.35 -15.76 3.09
CA LEU A 59 22.57 -14.36 3.47
C LEU A 59 23.25 -13.59 2.32
N ASN A 60 22.54 -12.61 1.79
CA ASN A 60 23.05 -11.71 0.77
C ASN A 60 23.73 -10.49 1.39
N SER A 61 24.37 -9.66 0.56
CA SER A 61 25.05 -8.45 1.04
C SER A 61 24.06 -7.34 1.42
N THR A 62 22.99 -7.18 0.65
CA THR A 62 22.10 -6.02 0.74
C THR A 62 20.92 -6.21 1.70
N ASP A 63 20.51 -7.46 1.92
CA ASP A 63 19.27 -7.74 2.65
C ASP A 63 19.46 -7.50 4.15
N PRO A 64 18.52 -6.79 4.80
CA PRO A 64 18.60 -6.54 6.22
C PRO A 64 18.30 -7.84 6.99
N VAL A 65 19.03 -8.06 8.07
CA VAL A 65 18.85 -9.21 8.97
C VAL A 65 18.92 -8.75 10.41
N LEU A 66 18.36 -9.55 11.31
CA LEU A 66 18.48 -9.34 12.75
C LEU A 66 19.50 -10.30 13.33
N LYS A 67 20.29 -9.85 14.29
CA LYS A 67 21.15 -10.72 15.08
C LYS A 67 20.56 -10.91 16.47
N ILE A 68 20.08 -12.12 16.74
CA ILE A 68 19.47 -12.50 18.02
C ILE A 68 20.35 -13.58 18.64
N ASP A 69 20.87 -13.34 19.85
CA ASP A 69 21.72 -14.27 20.59
C ASP A 69 22.90 -14.81 19.75
N GLY A 70 23.51 -13.92 18.95
CA GLY A 70 24.64 -14.25 18.07
C GLY A 70 24.27 -14.95 16.76
N ARG A 71 23.00 -15.33 16.56
CA ARG A 71 22.50 -16.00 15.35
C ARG A 71 21.80 -15.01 14.43
N TYR A 72 21.95 -15.24 13.12
CA TYR A 72 21.27 -14.41 12.12
C TYR A 72 19.84 -14.92 11.91
N ARG A 73 18.88 -14.00 12.04
CA ARG A 73 17.46 -14.19 11.79
C ARG A 73 17.01 -13.34 10.62
N ARG A 74 16.20 -13.93 9.75
CA ARG A 74 15.49 -13.23 8.69
C ARG A 74 14.24 -12.56 9.26
N PHE A 75 13.84 -11.41 8.72
CA PHE A 75 12.49 -10.89 8.97
C PHE A 75 11.44 -11.88 8.50
N THR A 76 10.36 -12.05 9.26
CA THR A 76 9.18 -12.79 8.80
C THR A 76 8.49 -12.04 7.66
N PRO A 77 7.63 -12.69 6.85
CA PRO A 77 6.88 -11.98 5.81
C PRO A 77 6.02 -10.85 6.38
N ARG A 78 5.48 -11.04 7.59
CA ARG A 78 4.70 -10.00 8.28
C ARG A 78 5.55 -8.81 8.70
N GLU A 79 6.72 -9.05 9.31
CA GLU A 79 7.66 -7.98 9.67
C GLU A 79 8.07 -7.18 8.42
N ALA A 80 8.42 -7.87 7.33
CA ALA A 80 8.78 -7.25 6.06
C ALA A 80 7.63 -6.41 5.46
N ALA A 81 6.39 -6.92 5.54
CA ALA A 81 5.21 -6.21 5.06
C ALA A 81 4.92 -4.95 5.90
N ASN A 82 5.06 -5.04 7.22
CA ASN A 82 4.88 -3.90 8.12
C ASN A 82 5.92 -2.81 7.87
N ILE A 83 7.18 -3.18 7.61
CA ILE A 83 8.23 -2.24 7.18
C ILE A 83 7.85 -1.54 5.88
N GLN A 84 7.23 -2.26 4.94
CA GLN A 84 6.70 -1.73 3.69
C GLN A 84 5.32 -1.06 3.85
N SER A 85 4.86 -0.78 5.07
CA SER A 85 3.60 -0.08 5.38
C SER A 85 2.32 -0.81 4.91
N PHE A 86 2.37 -2.13 4.74
CA PHE A 86 1.16 -2.91 4.52
C PHE A 86 0.31 -2.92 5.80
N PRO A 87 -1.03 -2.86 5.68
CA PRO A 87 -1.90 -2.94 6.84
C PRO A 87 -1.88 -4.36 7.43
N ASP A 88 -2.13 -4.47 8.73
CA ASP A 88 -2.08 -5.75 9.45
C ASP A 88 -3.09 -6.77 8.90
N ASN A 89 -4.23 -6.28 8.39
CA ASN A 89 -5.28 -7.11 7.79
C ASN A 89 -4.97 -7.58 6.36
N PHE A 90 -3.85 -7.16 5.76
CA PHE A 90 -3.44 -7.60 4.44
C PHE A 90 -3.04 -9.08 4.47
N LYS A 91 -3.71 -9.91 3.67
CA LYS A 91 -3.48 -11.36 3.62
C LYS A 91 -2.28 -11.69 2.73
N LEU A 92 -1.30 -12.39 3.30
CA LEU A 92 -0.06 -12.82 2.62
C LEU A 92 0.04 -14.34 2.47
N ASP A 93 -0.81 -15.07 3.17
CA ASP A 93 -0.78 -16.52 3.42
C ASP A 93 -1.24 -17.38 2.24
N SER A 94 -1.68 -16.77 1.14
CA SER A 94 -2.13 -17.50 -0.05
C SER A 94 -0.99 -18.12 -0.88
N VAL A 95 0.28 -17.80 -0.58
CA VAL A 95 1.46 -18.27 -1.31
C VAL A 95 2.61 -18.62 -0.37
N SER A 96 3.62 -19.33 -0.88
CA SER A 96 4.83 -19.69 -0.10
C SER A 96 5.63 -18.46 0.35
N ASP A 97 6.35 -18.57 1.48
CA ASP A 97 7.16 -17.49 2.04
C ASP A 97 8.09 -16.83 1.01
N ALA A 98 8.75 -17.63 0.17
CA ALA A 98 9.62 -17.13 -0.89
C ALA A 98 8.88 -16.23 -1.89
N ARG A 99 7.63 -16.56 -2.25
CA ARG A 99 6.79 -15.73 -3.12
C ARG A 99 6.29 -14.49 -2.39
N GLN A 100 5.96 -14.60 -1.10
CA GLN A 100 5.59 -13.46 -0.26
C GLN A 100 6.72 -12.43 -0.21
N TYR A 101 7.95 -12.84 0.10
CA TYR A 101 9.10 -11.93 0.13
C TYR A 101 9.37 -11.25 -1.20
N ARG A 102 9.23 -11.97 -2.32
CA ARG A 102 9.37 -11.37 -3.65
C ARG A 102 8.30 -10.32 -3.93
N ALA A 103 7.04 -10.62 -3.59
CA ALA A 103 5.93 -9.69 -3.77
C ALA A 103 6.12 -8.45 -2.89
N ILE A 104 6.40 -8.63 -1.60
CA ILE A 104 6.61 -7.53 -0.64
C ILE A 104 7.81 -6.68 -1.04
N GLY A 105 8.95 -7.28 -1.37
CA GLY A 105 10.18 -6.55 -1.70
C GLY A 105 10.12 -5.79 -3.02
N ASN A 106 9.26 -6.20 -3.96
CA ASN A 106 9.03 -5.49 -5.21
C ASN A 106 7.83 -4.53 -5.15
N ALA A 107 7.05 -4.56 -4.08
CA ALA A 107 5.85 -3.72 -3.96
C ALA A 107 6.22 -2.25 -3.72
N VAL A 108 5.30 -1.37 -4.13
CA VAL A 108 5.31 0.03 -3.70
C VAL A 108 4.63 0.11 -2.33
N PRO A 109 5.25 0.74 -1.31
CA PRO A 109 4.62 0.88 0.01
C PRO A 109 3.24 1.55 -0.08
N PRO A 110 2.17 0.98 0.52
CA PRO A 110 0.83 1.57 0.45
C PRO A 110 0.73 3.01 0.97
N VAL A 111 1.44 3.35 2.05
CA VAL A 111 1.41 4.72 2.60
C VAL A 111 2.06 5.72 1.63
N LEU A 112 3.13 5.32 0.94
CA LEU A 112 3.73 6.15 -0.10
C LEU A 112 2.74 6.39 -1.25
N MET A 113 2.08 5.32 -1.73
CA MET A 113 1.08 5.44 -2.79
C MET A 113 -0.10 6.33 -2.38
N TRP A 114 -0.54 6.26 -1.12
CA TRP A 114 -1.59 7.13 -0.60
C TRP A 114 -1.23 8.62 -0.70
N HIS A 115 0.00 9.00 -0.34
CA HIS A 115 0.45 10.39 -0.49
C HIS A 115 0.50 10.86 -1.94
N ILE A 116 0.94 9.99 -2.86
CA ILE A 116 0.97 10.28 -4.29
C ILE A 116 -0.46 10.48 -4.81
N ALA A 117 -1.35 9.53 -4.53
CA ALA A 117 -2.75 9.57 -4.95
C ALA A 117 -3.48 10.82 -4.42
N LYS A 118 -3.25 11.19 -3.16
CA LYS A 118 -3.83 12.40 -2.56
C LYS A 118 -3.32 13.67 -3.23
N SER A 119 -2.05 13.71 -3.60
CA SER A 119 -1.46 14.86 -4.30
C SER A 119 -2.04 14.98 -5.71
N LEU A 120 -2.19 13.86 -6.42
CA LEU A 120 -2.82 13.82 -7.73
C LEU A 120 -4.29 14.25 -7.68
N SER A 121 -5.08 13.75 -6.72
CA SER A 121 -6.49 14.15 -6.53
C SER A 121 -6.64 15.66 -6.41
N ARG A 122 -5.79 16.28 -5.58
CA ARG A 122 -5.79 17.74 -5.39
C ARG A 122 -5.47 18.52 -6.66
N LEU A 123 -4.60 18.00 -7.52
CA LEU A 123 -4.28 18.64 -8.79
C LEU A 123 -5.48 18.58 -9.74
N VAL A 124 -6.07 17.39 -9.87
CA VAL A 124 -7.26 17.18 -10.70
C VAL A 124 -8.43 18.04 -10.23
N GLU A 125 -8.70 18.10 -8.92
CA GLU A 125 -9.74 18.96 -8.35
C GLU A 125 -9.51 20.45 -8.67
N LYS A 126 -8.27 20.94 -8.55
CA LYS A 126 -7.94 22.33 -8.87
C LYS A 126 -8.16 22.65 -10.34
N ASP A 127 -7.78 21.74 -11.24
CA ASP A 127 -7.95 21.95 -12.67
C ASP A 127 -9.42 21.94 -13.07
N ILE A 128 -10.24 21.09 -12.46
CA ILE A 128 -11.71 21.11 -12.62
C ILE A 128 -12.29 22.45 -12.14
N MET A 129 -11.87 22.95 -10.98
CA MET A 129 -12.35 24.24 -10.45
C MET A 129 -11.97 25.41 -11.36
N ARG A 130 -10.76 25.41 -11.93
CA ARG A 130 -10.34 26.42 -12.92
C ARG A 130 -11.19 26.37 -14.18
N ALA A 131 -11.35 25.18 -14.78
CA ALA A 131 -12.18 25.00 -15.98
C ALA A 131 -13.63 25.46 -15.75
N ASN A 132 -14.21 25.18 -14.58
CA ASN A 132 -15.55 25.63 -14.22
C ASN A 132 -15.64 27.15 -14.05
N SER A 133 -14.61 27.79 -13.48
CA SER A 133 -14.57 29.25 -13.33
C SER A 133 -14.44 29.98 -14.68
N GLU A 134 -13.65 29.44 -15.61
CA GLU A 134 -13.51 29.98 -16.98
C GLU A 134 -14.82 29.83 -17.76
N SER A 135 -15.51 28.69 -17.60
CA SER A 135 -16.81 28.43 -18.24
C SER A 135 -17.95 29.34 -17.74
N GLN A 136 -17.89 29.79 -16.48
CA GLN A 136 -18.90 30.69 -15.88
C GLN A 136 -18.77 32.15 -16.32
N THR A 137 -17.60 32.61 -16.76
CA THR A 137 -17.41 34.02 -17.15
C THR A 137 -18.11 34.44 -18.45
N HIS A 138 -18.53 33.49 -19.30
CA HIS A 138 -19.17 33.80 -20.59
C HIS A 138 -20.67 33.45 -20.68
N LEU A 139 -21.25 32.80 -19.66
CA LEU A 139 -22.67 32.44 -19.64
C LEU A 139 -23.39 33.12 -18.47
N GLN A 140 -23.48 34.45 -18.52
CA GLN A 140 -24.57 35.14 -17.83
C GLN A 140 -25.87 34.86 -18.59
N PHE A 141 -26.56 33.79 -18.21
CA PHE A 141 -27.95 33.62 -18.62
C PHE A 141 -28.76 34.75 -17.96
N ALA A 142 -29.16 35.72 -18.76
CA ALA A 142 -30.11 36.74 -18.33
C ALA A 142 -31.35 36.06 -17.74
N GLN A 143 -31.80 36.52 -16.57
CA GLN A 143 -33.03 36.02 -15.97
C GLN A 143 -34.18 36.33 -16.93
N VAL A 144 -34.72 35.29 -17.56
CA VAL A 144 -35.89 35.40 -18.43
C VAL A 144 -37.10 35.68 -17.54
N ASN A 145 -37.42 36.96 -17.32
CA ASN A 145 -38.66 37.43 -16.71
C ASN A 145 -39.82 37.34 -17.72
N ALA A 146 -40.03 36.18 -18.34
CA ALA A 146 -41.16 35.96 -19.22
C ALA A 146 -42.12 34.98 -18.54
N SER A 147 -43.32 35.46 -18.21
CA SER A 147 -44.42 34.60 -17.77
C SER A 147 -44.74 33.60 -18.89
N PRO A 148 -44.88 32.30 -18.60
CA PRO A 148 -45.16 31.31 -19.63
C PRO A 148 -46.54 31.61 -20.23
N LYS A 149 -46.59 31.93 -21.53
CA LYS A 149 -47.85 31.96 -22.26
C LYS A 149 -48.14 30.55 -22.77
N THR A 150 -49.17 29.95 -22.18
CA THR A 150 -49.86 28.70 -22.54
C THR A 150 -49.21 27.40 -22.05
N ALA A 151 -49.84 26.79 -21.04
CA ALA A 151 -49.67 25.38 -20.72
C ALA A 151 -50.37 24.55 -21.81
N LYS A 152 -49.61 23.70 -22.52
CA LYS A 152 -50.20 22.59 -23.28
C LYS A 152 -49.95 21.33 -22.46
N GLU A 153 -51.03 20.70 -22.00
CA GLU A 153 -50.99 19.38 -21.38
C GLU A 153 -50.50 18.36 -22.42
N TYR A 154 -49.45 17.62 -22.07
CA TYR A 154 -49.02 16.45 -22.81
C TYR A 154 -49.62 15.23 -22.12
N VAL A 155 -50.65 14.64 -22.73
CA VAL A 155 -51.11 13.29 -22.40
C VAL A 155 -50.29 12.31 -23.22
N CYS A 156 -49.43 11.53 -22.57
CA CYS A 156 -48.70 10.45 -23.23
C CYS A 156 -49.50 9.16 -23.08
N SER A 157 -50.11 8.71 -24.17
CA SER A 157 -50.77 7.39 -24.24
C SER A 157 -49.71 6.30 -24.37
N ASN A 158 -49.71 5.39 -23.39
CA ASN A 158 -49.08 4.07 -23.38
C ASN A 158 -47.57 4.01 -23.10
N ALA A 159 -47.23 3.75 -21.83
CA ALA A 159 -46.05 2.98 -21.47
C ALA A 159 -46.45 2.03 -20.33
N ASP A 160 -46.26 0.74 -20.58
CA ASP A 160 -46.69 -0.37 -19.75
C ASP A 160 -46.10 -0.36 -18.33
N LYS A 161 -46.88 -0.96 -17.42
CA LYS A 161 -46.56 -1.22 -16.02
C LYS A 161 -45.48 -2.30 -15.87
N ASN A 162 -44.81 -2.25 -14.72
CA ASN A 162 -43.82 -3.19 -14.12
C ASN A 162 -42.39 -2.65 -14.22
N GLU A 163 -41.59 -2.52 -13.15
CA GLU A 163 -41.71 -2.99 -11.77
C GLU A 163 -40.71 -2.17 -10.93
N LEU A 164 -41.09 -1.84 -9.68
CA LEU A 164 -40.18 -1.29 -8.68
C LEU A 164 -39.06 -2.31 -8.40
N ASN A 165 -37.80 -1.87 -8.36
CA ASN A 165 -36.90 -2.41 -7.36
C ASN A 165 -35.83 -1.41 -6.92
N GLU A 166 -35.86 -1.11 -5.63
CA GLU A 166 -34.98 -0.22 -4.89
C GLU A 166 -33.54 -0.73 -4.89
N LYS A 167 -32.55 0.13 -5.18
CA LYS A 167 -31.26 0.15 -4.48
C LYS A 167 -30.69 1.57 -4.45
N LYS A 168 -31.04 2.35 -3.42
CA LYS A 168 -30.23 3.50 -2.99
C LYS A 168 -28.97 2.95 -2.32
N LEU A 169 -27.81 3.11 -2.95
CA LEU A 169 -26.52 2.88 -2.29
C LEU A 169 -26.12 4.18 -1.57
N ALA A 170 -26.33 4.22 -0.26
CA ALA A 170 -25.86 5.29 0.61
C ALA A 170 -24.36 5.12 0.86
N TYR A 171 -23.55 6.07 0.40
CA TYR A 171 -22.20 6.26 0.91
C TYR A 171 -22.27 7.30 2.04
N ASN A 172 -22.20 6.82 3.28
CA ASN A 172 -21.96 7.67 4.44
C ASN A 172 -20.45 7.82 4.62
N ILE A 173 -19.97 9.05 4.47
CA ILE A 173 -18.63 9.49 4.86
C ILE A 173 -18.70 9.89 6.34
N VAL A 174 -17.97 9.17 7.19
CA VAL A 174 -17.41 9.66 8.46
C VAL A 174 -15.98 9.16 8.55
#